data_AF-A0A482W1H8-F1
#
_entry.id   AF-A0A482W1H8-F1
#
_cell.length_a   1.000
_cell.length_b   1.000
_cell.length_c   1.000
_cell.angle_alpha   90.00
_cell.angle_beta   90.00
_cell.angle_gamma   90.00
#
_symmetry.space_group_name_H-M   'P 1'
#
loop_
_entity.id
_entity.type
_entity.pdbx_description
1 polymer ?
#
loop_
_entity_poly.entity_id
_entity_poly.type
_entity_poly.pdbx_seq_one_letter_code
_entity_poly.pdbx_strand_id
1 'polypeptide(L)'
;MTDESDHHTFATWVTFGVLTLITTGLGYYGARHLNKRRFLKFYSIFLMLLGLGQFTTAMFRITQPSWQSEKEKSKLMHLFEQEDRESEAKFNDLEARMKCCGVTNYDDYEEKFDPLL
;
A
#
# COMPACT_ATOMS: atom_id res chain seq x y z
N MET A 1 -7.92 9.91 -13.59
CA MET A 1 -6.66 9.27 -13.17
C MET A 1 -6.99 8.01 -12.38
N THR A 2 -7.42 6.98 -13.09
CA THR A 2 -7.63 5.61 -12.61
C THR A 2 -6.51 4.73 -13.18
N ASP A 3 -5.31 5.27 -13.30
CA ASP A 3 -4.24 4.65 -14.09
C ASP A 3 -3.06 4.28 -13.19
N GLU A 4 -2.39 5.24 -12.55
CA GLU A 4 -1.18 4.93 -11.75
C GLU A 4 -1.47 4.30 -10.37
N SER A 5 -2.47 4.78 -9.64
CA SER A 5 -2.92 4.18 -8.36
C SER A 5 -3.57 2.80 -8.59
N ASP A 6 -4.31 2.66 -9.69
CA ASP A 6 -4.92 1.40 -10.10
C ASP A 6 -3.87 0.42 -10.61
N HIS A 7 -2.81 0.88 -11.28
CA HIS A 7 -1.67 0.03 -11.66
C HIS A 7 -0.93 -0.51 -10.44
N HIS A 8 -0.67 0.32 -9.42
CA HIS A 8 0.00 -0.15 -8.19
C HIS A 8 -0.87 -1.12 -7.39
N THR A 9 -2.17 -0.86 -7.25
CA THR A 9 -3.08 -1.78 -6.58
C THR A 9 -3.28 -3.06 -7.40
N PHE A 10 -3.48 -2.97 -8.72
CA PHE A 10 -3.58 -4.13 -9.62
C PHE A 10 -2.32 -4.99 -9.59
N ALA A 11 -1.13 -4.39 -9.69
CA ALA A 11 0.14 -5.10 -9.59
C ALA A 11 0.30 -5.78 -8.22
N THR A 12 -0.17 -5.14 -7.15
CA THR A 12 -0.18 -5.74 -5.80
C THR A 12 -1.11 -6.96 -5.75
N TRP A 13 -2.31 -6.86 -6.29
CA TRP A 13 -3.27 -7.97 -6.37
C TRP A 13 -2.76 -9.14 -7.21
N VAL A 14 -2.16 -8.87 -8.37
CA VAL A 14 -1.55 -9.89 -9.23
C VAL A 14 -0.40 -10.58 -8.51
N THR A 15 0.48 -9.82 -7.86
CA THR A 15 1.61 -10.37 -7.11
C THR A 15 1.11 -11.30 -5.99
N PHE A 16 0.10 -10.86 -5.24
CA PHE A 16 -0.51 -11.68 -4.19
C PHE A 16 -1.12 -12.96 -4.76
N GLY A 17 -1.90 -12.85 -5.84
CA GLY A 17 -2.53 -13.99 -6.50
C GLY A 17 -1.53 -15.03 -7.00
N VAL A 18 -0.45 -14.60 -7.67
CA VAL A 18 0.63 -15.50 -8.13
C VAL A 18 1.31 -16.19 -6.95
N LEU A 19 1.61 -15.45 -5.89
CA LEU A 19 2.24 -16.00 -4.70
C LEU A 19 1.34 -17.04 -4.00
N THR A 20 0.04 -16.78 -3.92
CA THR A 20 -0.95 -17.73 -3.42
C THR A 20 -1.00 -18.99 -4.28
N LEU A 21 -1.08 -18.87 -5.61
CA LEU A 21 -1.11 -20.04 -6.50
C LEU A 21 0.15 -20.91 -6.36
N ILE A 22 1.34 -20.29 -6.30
CA ILE A 22 2.60 -21.00 -6.13
C ILE A 22 2.63 -21.72 -4.77
N THR A 23 2.31 -21.02 -3.69
CA THR A 23 2.34 -21.60 -2.34
C THR A 23 1.34 -22.74 -2.19
N THR A 24 0.08 -22.55 -2.63
CA THR A 24 -0.94 -23.60 -2.61
C THR A 24 -0.53 -24.80 -3.47
N GLY A 25 0.00 -24.56 -4.68
CA GLY A 25 0.47 -25.63 -5.57
C GLY A 25 1.60 -26.45 -4.97
N LEU A 26 2.61 -25.79 -4.39
CA LEU A 26 3.72 -26.43 -3.68
C LEU A 26 3.25 -27.22 -2.47
N GLY A 27 2.31 -26.67 -1.70
CA GLY A 27 1.70 -27.34 -0.55
C GLY A 27 0.96 -28.62 -0.96
N TYR A 28 0.12 -28.54 -2.00
CA TYR A 28 -0.61 -29.69 -2.52
C TYR A 28 0.33 -30.79 -3.07
N TYR A 29 1.32 -30.40 -3.87
CA TYR A 29 2.31 -31.32 -4.41
C TYR A 29 3.14 -31.99 -3.30
N GLY A 30 3.58 -31.20 -2.31
CA GLY A 30 4.33 -31.69 -1.16
C GLY A 30 3.55 -32.67 -0.29
N ALA A 31 2.24 -32.42 -0.09
CA ALA A 31 1.36 -33.30 0.67
C ALA A 31 1.10 -34.64 -0.03
N ARG A 32 0.95 -34.63 -1.37
CA ARG A 32 0.66 -35.84 -2.15
C ARG A 32 1.86 -36.80 -2.25
N HIS A 33 3.09 -36.27 -2.20
CA HIS A 33 4.31 -37.08 -2.29
C HIS A 33 4.93 -37.35 -0.91
N LEU A 34 4.30 -38.28 -0.15
CA LEU A 34 4.63 -38.68 1.23
C LEU A 34 6.11 -39.00 1.52
N ASN A 35 6.88 -39.46 0.52
CA ASN A 35 8.30 -39.79 0.71
C ASN A 35 9.22 -38.56 0.77
N LYS A 36 8.71 -37.35 0.51
CA LYS A 36 9.48 -36.10 0.54
C LYS A 36 9.28 -35.34 1.85
N ARG A 37 9.40 -36.01 3.00
CA ARG A 37 9.27 -35.40 4.35
C ARG A 37 10.17 -34.16 4.54
N ARG A 38 11.32 -34.10 3.85
CA ARG A 38 12.19 -32.91 3.80
C ARG A 38 11.51 -31.72 3.11
N PHE A 39 10.79 -31.94 2.02
CA PHE A 39 10.11 -30.89 1.26
C PHE A 39 8.99 -30.24 2.08
N LEU A 40 8.21 -31.03 2.81
CA LEU A 40 7.17 -30.50 3.70
C LEU A 40 7.76 -29.65 4.84
N LYS A 41 8.94 -30.05 5.38
CA LYS A 41 9.68 -29.24 6.37
C LYS A 41 10.15 -27.91 5.78
N PHE A 42 10.75 -27.92 4.60
CA PHE A 42 11.17 -26.69 3.92
C PHE A 42 9.98 -25.77 3.63
N TYR A 43 8.86 -26.31 3.15
CA TYR A 43 7.64 -25.56 2.91
C TYR A 43 7.09 -24.93 4.20
N SER A 44 7.07 -25.69 5.30
CA SER A 44 6.64 -25.18 6.61
C SER A 44 7.54 -24.05 7.13
N ILE A 45 8.87 -24.17 6.97
CA ILE A 45 9.81 -23.12 7.37
C ILE A 45 9.62 -21.89 6.49
N PHE A 46 9.44 -22.06 5.19
CA PHE A 46 9.16 -20.97 4.25
C PHE A 46 7.89 -20.20 4.62
N LEU A 47 6.78 -20.90 4.93
CA LEU A 47 5.56 -20.26 5.40
C LEU A 47 5.75 -19.54 6.74
N MET A 48 6.52 -20.12 7.67
CA MET A 48 6.84 -19.49 8.95
C MET A 48 7.63 -18.18 8.75
N LEU A 49 8.62 -18.18 7.86
CA LEU A 49 9.39 -16.97 7.53
C LEU A 49 8.52 -15.90 6.86
N LEU A 50 7.62 -16.27 5.95
CA LEU A 50 6.64 -15.34 5.37
C LEU A 50 5.73 -14.74 6.44
N GLY A 51 5.22 -15.57 7.36
CA GLY A 51 4.40 -15.11 8.48
C GLY A 51 5.15 -14.16 9.42
N LEU A 52 6.40 -14.49 9.76
CA LEU A 52 7.25 -13.61 10.57
C LEU A 52 7.52 -12.28 9.84
N GLY A 53 7.77 -12.29 8.54
CA GLY A 53 7.96 -11.06 7.76
C GLY A 53 6.72 -10.17 7.73
N GLN A 54 5.52 -10.76 7.62
CA GLN A 54 4.27 -10.00 7.70
C GLN A 54 4.07 -9.42 9.10
N PHE A 55 4.34 -10.20 10.15
CA PHE A 55 4.22 -9.77 11.53
C PHE A 55 5.18 -8.63 11.87
N THR A 56 6.45 -8.73 11.46
CA THR A 56 7.44 -7.66 11.67
C THR A 56 7.06 -6.40 10.90
N THR A 57 6.57 -6.53 9.66
CA THR A 57 6.08 -5.38 8.88
C THR A 57 4.89 -4.71 9.56
N ALA A 58 3.93 -5.48 10.07
CA ALA A 58 2.79 -4.96 10.81
C ALA A 58 3.23 -4.24 12.10
N MET A 59 4.12 -4.85 12.88
CA MET A 59 4.67 -4.25 14.11
C MET A 59 5.47 -2.98 13.82
N PHE A 60 6.24 -2.95 12.73
CA PHE A 60 6.96 -1.76 12.31
C PHE A 60 6.01 -0.61 11.96
N ARG A 61 4.92 -0.89 11.23
CA ARG A 61 3.89 0.12 10.91
C ARG A 61 3.20 0.66 12.14
N ILE A 62 2.93 -0.18 13.15
CA ILE A 62 2.29 0.24 14.40
C ILE A 62 3.24 1.07 15.28
N THR A 63 4.52 0.71 15.33
CA THR A 63 5.50 1.38 16.21
C THR A 63 6.05 2.68 15.62
N GLN A 64 6.01 2.87 14.29
CA GLN A 64 6.46 4.11 13.63
C GLN A 64 5.40 4.71 12.69
N PRO A 65 4.22 5.11 13.20
CA PRO A 65 3.17 5.69 12.36
C PRO A 65 3.60 7.03 11.74
N SER A 66 4.43 7.81 12.43
CA SER A 66 4.81 9.16 12.01
C SER A 66 5.69 9.18 10.75
N TRP A 67 6.58 8.20 10.56
CA TRP A 67 7.49 8.17 9.40
C TRP A 67 6.79 7.96 8.06
N GLN A 68 5.69 7.20 8.06
CA GLN A 68 4.86 7.02 6.87
C GLN A 68 3.91 8.20 6.70
N SER A 69 3.31 8.66 7.79
CA SER A 69 2.40 9.82 7.77
C SER A 69 3.07 11.09 7.23
N GLU A 70 4.30 11.40 7.63
CA GLU A 70 5.01 12.60 7.14
C GLU A 70 5.37 12.52 5.65
N LYS A 71 5.80 11.34 5.18
CA LYS A 71 6.11 11.13 3.76
C LYS A 71 4.88 11.19 2.88
N GLU A 72 3.78 10.57 3.34
CA GLU A 72 2.50 10.63 2.65
C GLU A 72 1.95 12.06 2.63
N LYS A 73 2.01 12.76 3.78
CA LYS A 73 1.62 14.17 3.89
C LYS A 73 2.41 15.05 2.94
N SER A 74 3.74 14.92 2.89
CA SER A 74 4.59 15.66 1.95
C SER A 74 4.23 15.40 0.48
N LYS A 75 3.91 14.15 0.13
CA LYS A 75 3.50 13.79 -1.23
C LYS A 75 2.12 14.36 -1.58
N LEU A 76 1.19 14.35 -0.63
CA LEU A 76 -0.13 14.98 -0.77
C LEU A 76 -0.01 16.49 -0.91
N MET A 77 0.85 17.14 -0.12
CA MET A 77 1.11 18.58 -0.21
C MET A 77 1.69 18.97 -1.56
N HIS A 78 2.64 18.19 -2.08
CA HIS A 78 3.17 18.42 -3.43
C HIS A 78 2.09 18.31 -4.51
N LEU A 79 1.15 17.36 -4.38
CA LEU A 79 0.04 17.22 -5.33
C LEU A 79 -0.95 18.39 -5.19
N PHE A 80 -1.18 18.85 -3.96
CA PHE A 80 -2.05 19.98 -3.64
C PHE A 80 -1.50 21.30 -4.19
N GLU A 81 -0.19 21.55 -4.08
CA GLU A 81 0.46 22.79 -4.52
C GLU A 81 0.59 22.89 -6.05
N GLN A 82 0.48 21.78 -6.78
CA GLN A 82 0.67 21.76 -8.23
C GLN A 82 -0.46 22.52 -8.96
N GLU A 83 -0.10 23.50 -9.80
CA GLU A 83 -1.06 24.37 -10.52
C GLU A 83 -1.52 23.82 -11.89
N ASP A 84 -1.39 22.52 -12.14
CA ASP A 84 -1.90 21.93 -13.37
C ASP A 84 -3.33 21.38 -13.17
N ARG A 85 -4.17 21.56 -14.20
CA ARG A 85 -5.58 21.12 -14.19
C ARG A 85 -5.74 19.63 -13.93
N GLU A 86 -4.74 18.84 -14.27
CA GLU A 86 -4.79 17.40 -14.10
C GLU A 86 -4.56 17.03 -12.62
N SER A 87 -3.61 17.66 -11.92
CA SER A 87 -3.36 17.52 -10.48
C SER A 87 -4.52 18.04 -9.64
N GLU A 88 -5.10 19.18 -10.00
CA GLU A 88 -6.29 19.72 -9.34
C GLU A 88 -7.47 18.75 -9.43
N ALA A 89 -7.76 18.21 -10.63
CA ALA A 89 -8.81 17.22 -10.82
C ALA A 89 -8.56 15.93 -10.02
N LYS A 90 -7.29 15.51 -9.89
CA LYS A 90 -6.89 14.34 -9.09
C LYS A 90 -7.09 14.57 -7.60
N PHE A 91 -6.71 15.75 -7.11
CA PHE A 91 -6.85 16.11 -5.71
C PHE A 91 -8.34 16.20 -5.32
N ASN A 92 -9.16 16.82 -6.18
CA ASN A 92 -10.61 16.91 -5.97
C ASN A 92 -11.29 15.53 -5.98
N ASP A 93 -10.89 14.59 -6.85
CA ASP A 93 -11.39 13.20 -6.82
C ASP A 93 -11.00 12.49 -5.52
N LEU A 94 -9.79 12.73 -5.02
CA LEU A 94 -9.30 12.17 -3.77
C LEU A 94 -10.11 12.69 -2.58
N GLU A 95 -10.34 14.00 -2.50
CA GLU A 95 -11.18 14.62 -1.48
C GLU A 95 -12.62 14.10 -1.50
N ALA A 96 -13.22 13.95 -2.69
CA ALA A 96 -14.56 13.41 -2.84
C ALA A 96 -14.66 11.95 -2.40
N ARG A 97 -13.65 11.14 -2.71
CA ARG A 97 -13.59 9.71 -2.36
C ARG A 97 -13.38 9.50 -0.86
N MET A 98 -12.51 10.29 -0.26
CA MET A 98 -12.11 10.18 1.15
C MET A 98 -12.98 11.01 2.09
N LYS A 99 -13.84 11.89 1.54
CA LYS A 99 -14.66 12.86 2.28
C LYS A 99 -13.80 13.73 3.21
N CYS A 100 -12.70 14.25 2.68
CA CYS A 100 -11.78 15.16 3.37
C CYS A 100 -11.66 16.48 2.60
N CYS A 101 -11.01 17.47 3.21
CA CYS A 101 -10.76 18.78 2.62
C CYS A 101 -9.36 19.25 3.03
N GLY A 102 -8.52 19.57 2.05
CA GLY A 102 -7.12 19.87 2.23
C GLY A 102 -6.27 18.63 2.54
N VAL A 103 -4.98 18.86 2.76
CA VAL A 103 -4.00 17.83 3.13
C VAL A 103 -4.01 17.62 4.65
N THR A 104 -4.10 18.70 5.41
CA THR A 104 -4.22 18.73 6.86
C THR A 104 -5.62 19.14 7.27
N ASN A 105 -6.12 20.25 6.71
CA ASN A 105 -7.44 20.81 7.00
C ASN A 105 -7.89 21.77 5.87
N TYR A 106 -9.12 22.28 5.94
CA TYR A 106 -9.62 23.26 4.98
C TYR A 106 -8.78 24.55 4.92
N ASP A 107 -8.06 24.89 6.00
CA ASP A 107 -7.19 26.07 6.07
C ASP A 107 -6.04 26.04 5.04
N ASP A 108 -5.67 24.86 4.53
CA ASP A 108 -4.64 24.72 3.48
C ASP A 108 -5.02 25.50 2.20
N TYR A 109 -6.33 25.68 1.94
CA TYR A 109 -6.81 26.50 0.84
C TYR A 109 -6.66 27.99 1.12
N GLU A 110 -6.83 28.43 2.37
CA GLU A 110 -6.63 29.83 2.76
C GLU A 110 -5.14 30.20 2.58
N GLU A 111 -4.22 29.35 3.04
CA GLU A 111 -2.77 29.56 2.86
C GLU A 111 -2.35 29.61 1.37
N LYS A 112 -2.97 28.78 0.53
CA LYS A 112 -2.63 28.71 -0.90
C LYS A 112 -3.21 29.87 -1.72
N PHE A 113 -4.45 30.27 -1.46
CA PHE A 113 -5.20 31.19 -2.33
C PHE A 113 -5.36 32.61 -1.75
N ASP A 114 -5.14 32.82 -0.45
CA ASP A 114 -5.23 34.14 0.17
C ASP A 114 -4.14 34.36 1.26
N PRO A 115 -2.85 34.46 0.88
CA PRO A 115 -1.73 34.51 1.83
C PRO A 115 -1.58 35.84 2.60
N LEU A 116 -2.56 36.74 2.55
CA LEU A 116 -2.51 38.10 3.12
C LEU A 116 -3.49 38.32 4.29
N LEU A 117 -4.09 37.26 4.80
CA LEU A 117 -4.83 37.22 6.07
C LEU A 117 -3.95 36.72 7.23
#